data_AF-A0A3N5RRB0-F1
#
_entry.id   AF-A0A3N5RRB0-F1
#
_cell.length_a   1.000
_cell.length_b   1.000
_cell.length_c   1.000
_cell.angle_alpha   90.00
_cell.angle_beta   90.00
_cell.angle_gamma   90.00
#
_symmetry.space_group_name_H-M   'P 1'
#
loop_
_entity.id
_entity.type
_entity.pdbx_description
1 polymer ?
#
loop_
_entity_poly.entity_id
_entity_poly.type
_entity_poly.pdbx_seq_one_letter_code
_entity_poly.pdbx_strand_id
1 'polypeptide(L)'
;MRFGYLQAAGAALHRLSPDPTLMSTLETSWERMVTRRMYVTGGLGSLPALEGFGRDYELDPEFAYAETCAAIACLFWDWEMVLATGEARYSDLFEWQLFNAAAVGMGTSGKNYLYNNPLTCRGGVTRKPWFAVPCCPSNLSRTWASLGKYIFSLEQDSLWIHQYMGCQAEIDLNGQM
;
A
#
# COMPACT_ATOMS: atom_id res chain seq x y z
N MET A 1 -2.68 -6.77 -7.19
CA MET A 1 -1.96 -5.59 -7.75
C MET A 1 -2.81 -4.70 -8.66
N ARG A 2 -3.35 -5.19 -9.80
CA ARG A 2 -4.05 -4.34 -10.81
C ARG A 2 -5.14 -3.42 -10.24
N PHE A 3 -5.95 -3.96 -9.34
CA PHE A 3 -7.01 -3.20 -8.66
C PHE A 3 -6.46 -1.97 -7.94
N GLY A 4 -5.45 -2.13 -7.07
CA GLY A 4 -4.87 -1.01 -6.31
C GLY A 4 -4.33 0.10 -7.21
N TYR A 5 -3.62 -0.25 -8.29
CA TYR A 5 -3.15 0.77 -9.24
C TYR A 5 -4.28 1.50 -9.98
N LEU A 6 -5.37 0.79 -10.33
CA LEU A 6 -6.54 1.44 -10.93
C LEU A 6 -7.18 2.44 -9.95
N GLN A 7 -7.31 2.05 -8.68
CA GLN A 7 -7.89 2.94 -7.67
C GLN A 7 -6.99 4.13 -7.34
N ALA A 8 -5.68 3.93 -7.25
CA ALA A 8 -4.71 5.03 -7.09
C ALA A 8 -4.80 6.03 -8.25
N ALA A 9 -4.89 5.53 -9.49
CA ALA A 9 -5.09 6.39 -10.66
C ALA A 9 -6.44 7.13 -10.62
N GLY A 10 -7.50 6.48 -10.14
CA GLY A 10 -8.81 7.10 -9.95
C GLY A 10 -8.77 8.23 -8.92
N ALA A 11 -8.12 8.02 -7.78
CA ALA A 11 -7.96 9.03 -6.74
C ALA A 11 -7.12 10.22 -7.23
N ALA A 12 -6.01 9.95 -7.92
CA ALA A 12 -5.19 10.99 -8.55
C ALA A 12 -5.98 11.78 -9.61
N LEU A 13 -6.81 11.11 -10.42
CA LEU A 13 -7.68 11.76 -11.40
C LEU A 13 -8.69 12.68 -10.73
N HIS A 14 -9.32 12.26 -9.62
CA HIS A 14 -10.25 13.10 -8.87
C HIS A 14 -9.59 14.39 -8.40
N ARG A 15 -8.34 14.34 -7.93
CA ARG A 15 -7.60 15.54 -7.50
C ARG A 15 -7.36 16.55 -8.64
N LEU A 16 -7.20 16.06 -9.87
CA LEU A 16 -7.01 16.90 -11.06
C LEU A 16 -8.33 17.40 -11.65
N SER A 17 -9.38 16.57 -11.58
CA SER A 17 -10.70 16.82 -12.13
C SER A 17 -11.75 16.29 -11.16
N PRO A 18 -12.17 17.10 -10.18
CA PRO A 18 -13.07 16.65 -9.12
C PRO A 18 -14.39 16.10 -9.65
N ASP A 19 -14.63 14.81 -9.38
CA ASP A 19 -15.87 14.11 -9.65
C ASP A 19 -16.35 13.43 -8.35
N PRO A 20 -17.42 13.94 -7.71
CA PRO A 20 -17.96 13.37 -6.48
C PRO A 20 -18.41 11.90 -6.61
N THR A 21 -18.85 11.48 -7.80
CA THR A 21 -19.31 10.10 -8.03
C THR A 21 -18.13 9.12 -8.05
N LEU A 22 -17.00 9.57 -8.59
CA LEU A 22 -15.75 8.83 -8.56
C LEU A 22 -15.24 8.69 -7.12
N MET A 23 -15.20 9.77 -6.35
CA MET A 23 -14.75 9.72 -4.95
C MET A 23 -15.60 8.76 -4.11
N SER A 24 -16.93 8.85 -4.20
CA SER A 24 -17.83 7.94 -3.48
C SER A 24 -17.59 6.46 -3.84
N THR A 25 -17.26 6.18 -5.10
CA THR A 25 -16.93 4.83 -5.57
C THR A 25 -15.60 4.35 -4.98
N LEU A 26 -14.58 5.22 -4.93
CA LEU A 26 -13.28 4.93 -4.33
C LEU A 26 -13.43 4.61 -2.84
N GLU A 27 -14.12 5.46 -2.08
CA GLU A 27 -14.36 5.28 -0.65
C GLU A 27 -15.11 3.98 -0.35
N THR A 28 -16.19 3.71 -1.10
CA THR A 28 -16.96 2.46 -0.94
C THR A 28 -16.11 1.22 -1.26
N SER A 29 -15.27 1.31 -2.29
CA SER A 29 -14.36 0.23 -2.67
C SER A 29 -13.29 -0.01 -1.61
N TRP A 30 -12.77 1.07 -1.05
CA TRP A 30 -11.77 1.06 0.02
C TRP A 30 -12.33 0.43 1.28
N GLU A 31 -13.49 0.91 1.74
CA GLU A 31 -14.17 0.41 2.93
C GLU A 31 -14.46 -1.08 2.82
N ARG A 32 -14.96 -1.53 1.67
CA ARG A 32 -15.20 -2.96 1.42
C ARG A 32 -13.92 -3.78 1.42
N MET A 33 -12.85 -3.26 0.83
CA MET A 33 -11.55 -3.92 0.79
C MET A 33 -11.01 -4.11 2.20
N VAL A 34 -10.98 -3.04 3.00
CA VAL A 34 -10.47 -3.03 4.38
C VAL A 34 -11.29 -3.93 5.29
N THR A 35 -12.61 -3.79 5.27
CA THR A 35 -13.49 -4.50 6.23
C THR A 35 -13.74 -5.96 5.89
N ARG A 36 -13.58 -6.36 4.62
CA ARG A 36 -14.03 -7.70 4.17
C ARG A 36 -13.00 -8.50 3.39
N ARG A 37 -11.95 -7.88 2.85
CA ARG A 37 -11.04 -8.55 1.88
C ARG A 37 -9.56 -8.29 2.13
N MET A 38 -9.21 -7.82 3.32
CA MET A 38 -7.85 -7.54 3.74
C MET A 38 -7.47 -8.43 4.92
N TYR A 39 -6.29 -9.04 4.83
CA TYR A 39 -5.72 -9.79 5.96
C TYR A 39 -5.31 -8.85 7.09
N VAL A 40 -5.18 -9.37 8.31
CA VAL A 40 -4.77 -8.55 9.48
C VAL A 40 -3.42 -7.86 9.30
N THR A 41 -2.54 -8.38 8.44
CA THR A 41 -1.26 -7.75 8.09
C THR A 41 -1.41 -6.56 7.12
N GLY A 42 -2.61 -6.30 6.60
CA GLY A 42 -2.83 -5.39 5.47
C GLY A 42 -2.62 -6.06 4.10
N GLY A 43 -2.27 -7.35 4.06
CA GLY A 43 -2.07 -8.08 2.80
C GLY A 43 -3.36 -8.25 2.00
N LEU A 44 -3.24 -8.25 0.66
CA LEU A 44 -4.37 -8.34 -0.26
C LEU A 44 -4.24 -9.51 -1.24
N GLY A 45 -5.37 -10.14 -1.53
CA GLY A 45 -5.48 -11.28 -2.44
C GLY A 45 -5.51 -12.60 -1.69
N SER A 46 -6.67 -13.26 -1.69
CA SER A 46 -6.89 -14.53 -1.02
C SER A 46 -6.92 -15.73 -1.96
N LEU A 47 -6.85 -15.51 -3.27
CA LEU A 47 -6.87 -16.57 -4.27
C LEU A 47 -5.55 -16.61 -5.05
N PRO A 48 -4.61 -17.52 -4.71
CA PRO A 48 -3.31 -17.63 -5.37
C PRO A 48 -3.38 -17.83 -6.88
N ALA A 49 -4.33 -18.64 -7.36
CA ALA A 49 -4.49 -18.93 -8.79
C ALA A 49 -4.87 -17.71 -9.64
N LEU A 50 -5.44 -16.67 -9.02
CA LEU A 50 -5.88 -15.46 -9.69
C LEU A 50 -5.02 -14.23 -9.34
N GLU A 51 -4.14 -14.36 -8.35
CA GLU A 51 -3.45 -13.22 -7.72
C GLU A 51 -4.44 -12.10 -7.32
N GLY A 52 -5.61 -12.53 -6.81
CA GLY A 52 -6.81 -11.70 -6.76
C GLY A 52 -7.63 -11.88 -5.50
N PHE A 53 -8.64 -11.03 -5.37
CA PHE A 53 -9.62 -11.10 -4.28
C PHE A 53 -10.53 -12.32 -4.44
N GLY A 54 -10.77 -13.02 -3.33
CA GLY A 54 -11.89 -13.93 -3.19
C GLY A 54 -13.20 -13.22 -2.84
N ARG A 55 -14.12 -13.98 -2.27
CA ARG A 55 -15.38 -13.49 -1.70
C ARG A 55 -15.13 -12.65 -0.45
N ASP A 56 -16.15 -11.89 -0.04
CA ASP A 56 -16.12 -11.19 1.24
C ASP A 56 -15.87 -12.21 2.37
N TYR A 57 -14.91 -11.91 3.23
CA TYR A 57 -14.45 -12.73 4.37
C TYR A 57 -13.77 -14.06 4.00
N GLU A 58 -13.46 -14.29 2.72
CA GLU A 58 -12.65 -15.43 2.28
C GLU A 58 -11.16 -15.10 2.49
N LEU A 59 -10.70 -15.23 3.74
CA LEU A 59 -9.38 -14.82 4.23
C LEU A 59 -8.70 -15.96 5.01
N ASP A 60 -8.50 -17.11 4.36
CA ASP A 60 -7.78 -18.23 4.97
C ASP A 60 -6.27 -17.92 5.10
N PRO A 61 -5.70 -17.91 6.32
CA PRO A 61 -4.29 -17.57 6.53
C PRO A 61 -3.31 -18.57 5.88
N GLU A 62 -3.74 -19.81 5.62
CA GLU A 62 -2.92 -20.85 4.98
C GLU A 62 -2.85 -20.67 3.45
N PHE A 63 -3.89 -20.13 2.83
CA PHE A 63 -3.97 -19.89 1.38
C PHE A 63 -3.75 -18.44 0.96
N ALA A 64 -3.41 -17.57 1.90
CA ALA A 64 -3.18 -16.15 1.63
C ALA A 64 -2.11 -15.93 0.55
N TYR A 65 -2.53 -15.35 -0.58
CA TYR A 65 -1.58 -14.90 -1.59
C TYR A 65 -0.87 -13.65 -1.10
N ALA A 66 -1.62 -12.64 -0.64
CA ALA A 66 -1.10 -11.46 0.03
C ALA A 66 0.16 -10.91 -0.65
N GLU A 67 0.07 -10.67 -1.96
CA GLU A 67 1.23 -10.34 -2.79
C GLU A 67 1.88 -9.04 -2.31
N THR A 68 3.21 -9.00 -2.24
CA THR A 68 3.96 -7.78 -1.88
C THR A 68 3.60 -6.60 -2.79
N CYS A 69 3.46 -6.83 -4.11
CA CYS A 69 3.04 -5.77 -5.03
C CYS A 69 1.59 -5.33 -4.84
N ALA A 70 0.70 -6.19 -4.32
CA ALA A 70 -0.67 -5.81 -4.02
C ALA A 70 -0.73 -4.87 -2.80
N ALA A 71 0.08 -5.13 -1.78
CA ALA A 71 0.24 -4.21 -0.65
C ALA A 71 0.78 -2.85 -1.12
N ILE A 72 1.86 -2.83 -1.90
CA ILE A 72 2.44 -1.57 -2.43
C ILE A 72 1.44 -0.79 -3.30
N ALA A 73 0.65 -1.48 -4.12
CA ALA A 73 -0.38 -0.82 -4.91
C ALA A 73 -1.47 -0.17 -4.04
N CYS A 74 -1.78 -0.76 -2.89
CA CYS A 74 -2.71 -0.19 -1.91
C CYS A 74 -2.10 1.02 -1.18
N LEU A 75 -0.81 0.97 -0.80
CA LEU A 75 -0.09 2.13 -0.26
C LEU A 75 -0.25 3.36 -1.17
N PHE A 76 -0.09 3.20 -2.48
CA PHE A 76 -0.24 4.33 -3.40
C PHE A 76 -1.69 4.79 -3.54
N TRP A 77 -2.65 3.88 -3.40
CA TRP A 77 -4.06 4.27 -3.37
C TRP A 77 -4.37 5.07 -2.10
N ASP A 78 -3.96 4.58 -0.94
CA ASP A 78 -4.12 5.25 0.35
C ASP A 78 -3.47 6.63 0.36
N TRP A 79 -2.29 6.75 -0.24
CA TRP A 79 -1.61 8.04 -0.40
C TRP A 79 -2.44 9.04 -1.22
N GLU A 80 -2.99 8.63 -2.37
CA GLU A 80 -3.83 9.52 -3.16
C GLU A 80 -5.15 9.84 -2.46
N MET A 81 -5.70 8.91 -1.67
CA MET A 81 -6.90 9.15 -0.88
C MET A 81 -6.66 10.16 0.24
N VAL A 82 -5.56 10.07 1.00
CA VAL A 82 -5.27 11.08 2.03
C VAL A 82 -5.05 12.46 1.42
N LEU A 83 -4.37 12.55 0.27
CA LEU A 83 -4.17 13.82 -0.43
C LEU A 83 -5.46 14.39 -1.03
N ALA A 84 -6.47 13.56 -1.29
CA ALA A 84 -7.76 14.00 -1.82
C ALA A 84 -8.77 14.39 -0.74
N THR A 85 -8.64 13.82 0.46
CA THR A 85 -9.69 13.89 1.51
C THR A 85 -9.22 14.53 2.81
N GLY A 86 -7.91 14.52 3.09
CA GLY A 86 -7.36 14.91 4.39
C GLY A 86 -7.67 13.92 5.54
N GLU A 87 -8.27 12.76 5.26
CA GLU A 87 -8.68 11.83 6.30
C GLU A 87 -7.53 10.90 6.74
N ALA A 88 -7.23 10.92 8.05
CA ALA A 88 -6.12 10.17 8.63
C ALA A 88 -6.19 8.65 8.43
N ARG A 89 -7.40 8.07 8.30
CA ARG A 89 -7.59 6.61 8.13
C ARG A 89 -6.80 6.02 6.95
N TYR A 90 -6.56 6.82 5.91
CA TYR A 90 -5.77 6.39 4.77
C TYR A 90 -4.27 6.38 5.10
N SER A 91 -3.77 7.37 5.86
CA SER A 91 -2.40 7.34 6.40
C SER A 91 -2.19 6.21 7.41
N ASP A 92 -3.20 5.90 8.24
CA ASP A 92 -3.16 4.79 9.19
C ASP A 92 -3.00 3.45 8.46
N LEU A 93 -3.79 3.23 7.40
CA LEU A 93 -3.66 2.01 6.61
C LEU A 93 -2.34 1.95 5.82
N PHE A 94 -1.89 3.09 5.28
CA PHE A 94 -0.59 3.18 4.64
C PHE A 94 0.52 2.71 5.59
N GLU A 95 0.56 3.25 6.82
CA GLU A 95 1.54 2.87 7.84
C GLU A 95 1.43 1.37 8.14
N TRP A 96 0.22 0.90 8.41
CA TRP A 96 -0.02 -0.49 8.75
C TRP A 96 0.47 -1.45 7.67
N GLN A 97 0.15 -1.19 6.41
CA GLN A 97 0.59 -2.00 5.27
C GLN A 97 2.10 -1.88 5.02
N LEU A 98 2.68 -0.68 5.16
CA LEU A 98 4.10 -0.46 4.95
C LEU A 98 4.91 -1.36 5.89
N PHE A 99 4.58 -1.35 7.18
CA PHE A 99 5.33 -2.08 8.21
C PHE A 99 4.97 -3.57 8.30
N ASN A 100 3.81 -4.00 7.81
CA ASN A 100 3.36 -5.39 7.93
C ASN A 100 3.29 -6.16 6.61
N ALA A 101 2.66 -5.62 5.57
CA ALA A 101 2.42 -6.36 4.31
C ALA A 101 3.51 -6.11 3.25
N ALA A 102 4.05 -4.90 3.19
CA ALA A 102 5.13 -4.57 2.25
C ALA A 102 6.50 -4.96 2.83
N ALA A 103 6.82 -4.57 4.08
CA ALA A 103 8.16 -4.77 4.65
C ALA A 103 8.56 -6.25 4.78
N VAL A 104 7.61 -7.13 5.10
CA VAL A 104 7.86 -8.58 5.17
C VAL A 104 8.26 -9.18 3.82
N GLY A 105 7.91 -8.50 2.73
CA GLY A 105 8.30 -8.85 1.37
C GLY A 105 9.82 -8.83 1.16
N MET A 106 10.60 -8.16 2.00
CA MET A 106 12.06 -8.09 1.93
C MET A 106 12.70 -8.72 3.17
N GLY A 107 13.73 -9.53 2.98
CA GLY A 107 14.55 -10.02 4.07
C GLY A 107 15.40 -8.89 4.65
N THR A 108 15.76 -8.98 5.93
CA THR A 108 16.56 -7.94 6.63
C THR A 108 17.92 -7.66 6.00
N SER A 109 18.47 -8.61 5.23
CA SER A 109 19.71 -8.41 4.47
C SER A 109 19.52 -7.63 3.17
N GLY A 110 18.28 -7.36 2.75
CA GLY A 110 17.95 -6.71 1.48
C GLY A 110 18.22 -7.56 0.23
N LYS A 111 18.56 -8.85 0.40
CA LYS A 111 19.05 -9.73 -0.70
C LYS A 111 18.09 -10.86 -1.08
N ASN A 112 16.94 -10.95 -0.42
CA ASN A 112 15.96 -11.99 -0.66
C ASN A 112 14.56 -11.47 -0.37
N TYR A 113 13.58 -12.02 -1.07
CA TYR A 113 12.24 -11.46 -1.18
C TYR A 113 11.16 -12.53 -1.13
N LEU A 114 9.99 -12.17 -0.61
CA LEU A 114 8.75 -12.92 -0.76
C LEU A 114 7.92 -12.33 -1.90
N TYR A 115 7.32 -13.21 -2.69
CA TYR A 115 6.29 -12.84 -3.67
C TYR A 115 4.93 -12.82 -2.96
N ASN A 116 4.53 -13.98 -2.43
CA ASN A 116 3.35 -14.18 -1.59
C ASN A 116 3.73 -14.16 -0.11
N ASN A 117 2.88 -13.57 0.73
CA ASN A 117 3.12 -13.39 2.17
C ASN A 117 2.05 -14.11 3.00
N PRO A 118 2.10 -15.45 3.11
CA PRO A 118 1.09 -16.21 3.85
C PRO A 118 1.16 -15.90 5.35
N LEU A 119 0.02 -16.00 6.04
CA LEU A 119 -0.07 -15.74 7.47
C LEU A 119 0.22 -17.00 8.30
N THR A 120 0.09 -18.18 7.69
CA THR A 120 0.51 -19.47 8.26
C THR A 120 1.51 -20.13 7.33
N CYS A 121 2.65 -20.60 7.86
CA CYS A 121 3.65 -21.35 7.10
C CYS A 121 4.00 -22.65 7.83
N ARG A 122 3.67 -23.80 7.22
CA ARG A 122 4.05 -25.14 7.71
C ARG A 122 5.28 -25.71 6.98
N GLY A 123 6.02 -24.84 6.28
CA GLY A 123 7.10 -25.21 5.35
C GLY A 123 6.78 -24.80 3.91
N GLY A 124 7.78 -24.86 3.03
CA GLY A 124 7.63 -24.63 1.58
C GLY A 124 7.73 -23.17 1.12
N VAL A 125 7.46 -22.20 1.99
CA VAL A 125 7.61 -20.76 1.66
C VAL A 125 8.88 -20.20 2.31
N THR A 126 9.80 -19.76 1.45
CA THR A 126 11.07 -19.14 1.86
C THR A 126 11.36 -17.96 0.95
N ARG A 127 11.96 -16.90 1.48
CA ARG A 127 12.47 -15.80 0.65
C ARG A 127 13.46 -16.31 -0.39
N LYS A 128 13.40 -15.77 -1.60
CA LYS A 128 14.31 -16.09 -2.72
C LYS A 128 15.07 -14.84 -3.15
N PRO A 129 16.31 -14.98 -3.65
CA PRO A 129 17.06 -13.82 -4.13
C PRO A 129 16.40 -13.16 -5.35
N TRP A 130 15.71 -13.94 -6.19
CA TRP A 130 15.05 -13.47 -7.40
C TRP A 130 13.93 -14.42 -7.85
N PHE A 131 13.12 -13.96 -8.80
CA PHE A 131 12.01 -14.70 -9.40
C PHE A 131 12.03 -14.55 -10.92
N ALA A 132 11.41 -15.49 -11.65
CA ALA A 132 11.22 -15.37 -13.09
C ALA A 132 10.37 -14.15 -13.47
N VAL A 133 9.40 -13.79 -12.61
CA VAL A 133 8.63 -12.55 -12.68
C VAL A 133 9.04 -11.66 -11.49
N PRO A 134 10.02 -10.76 -11.64
CA PRO A 134 10.63 -10.04 -10.52
C PRO A 134 9.93 -8.71 -10.21
N CYS A 135 8.59 -8.71 -10.19
CA CYS A 135 7.83 -7.51 -9.84
C CYS A 135 8.08 -7.11 -8.38
N CYS A 136 8.06 -8.04 -7.43
CA CYS A 136 8.19 -7.74 -6.00
C CYS A 136 9.55 -7.11 -5.62
N PRO A 137 10.72 -7.67 -6.01
CA PRO A 137 12.01 -7.07 -5.68
C PRO A 137 12.19 -5.63 -6.20
N SER A 138 11.78 -5.39 -7.44
CA SER A 138 11.90 -4.07 -8.08
C SER A 138 10.91 -3.06 -7.48
N ASN A 139 9.68 -3.50 -7.18
CA ASN A 139 8.66 -2.66 -6.58
C ASN A 139 9.02 -2.26 -5.14
N LEU A 140 9.55 -3.20 -4.34
CA LEU A 140 10.12 -2.89 -3.02
C LEU A 140 11.26 -1.88 -3.13
N SER A 141 12.22 -2.12 -4.03
CA SER A 141 13.38 -1.24 -4.19
C SER A 141 12.97 0.21 -4.47
N ARG A 142 12.03 0.44 -5.40
CA ARG A 142 11.57 1.80 -5.70
C ARG A 142 10.79 2.42 -4.54
N THR A 143 9.94 1.65 -3.85
CA THR A 143 9.12 2.18 -2.74
C THR A 143 9.98 2.61 -1.57
N TRP A 144 10.99 1.80 -1.20
CA TRP A 144 11.92 2.16 -0.13
C TRP A 144 12.79 3.35 -0.51
N ALA A 145 13.31 3.38 -1.74
CA ALA A 145 14.11 4.50 -2.22
C ALA A 145 13.32 5.82 -2.23
N SER A 146 12.00 5.77 -2.41
CA SER A 146 11.13 6.95 -2.43
C SER A 146 10.34 7.19 -1.14
N LEU A 147 10.62 6.44 -0.05
CA LEU A 147 9.77 6.44 1.14
C LEU A 147 9.62 7.84 1.77
N GLY A 148 10.66 8.67 1.67
CA GLY A 148 10.64 10.05 2.17
C GLY A 148 9.49 10.92 1.62
N LYS A 149 8.97 10.61 0.43
CA LYS A 149 7.85 11.34 -0.20
C LYS A 149 6.53 11.16 0.52
N TYR A 150 6.41 10.14 1.37
CA TYR A 150 5.18 9.77 2.06
C TYR A 150 5.19 10.18 3.54
N ILE A 151 6.25 10.85 4.01
CA ILE A 151 6.37 11.25 5.42
C ILE A 151 5.47 12.45 5.73
N PHE A 152 5.44 13.43 4.83
CA PHE A 152 4.67 14.65 4.99
C PHE A 152 4.11 15.14 3.65
N SER A 153 3.03 15.92 3.70
CA SER A 153 2.50 16.65 2.55
C SER A 153 2.21 18.10 2.92
N LEU A 154 2.09 18.94 1.89
CA LEU A 154 1.80 20.36 2.03
C LEU A 154 0.44 20.67 1.42
N GLU A 155 -0.36 21.42 2.14
CA GLU A 155 -1.61 21.96 1.65
C GLU A 155 -1.74 23.42 2.12
N GLN A 156 -1.69 24.36 1.17
CA GLN A 156 -1.66 25.79 1.45
C GLN A 156 -0.54 26.13 2.48
N ASP A 157 -0.94 26.54 3.68
CA ASP A 157 -0.06 26.97 4.77
C ASP A 157 0.15 25.87 5.82
N SER A 158 -0.32 24.65 5.53
CA SER A 158 -0.33 23.52 6.47
C SER A 158 0.66 22.44 6.05
N LEU A 159 1.43 22.00 7.03
CA LEU A 159 2.25 20.79 6.96
C LEU A 159 1.49 19.63 7.60
N TRP A 160 1.17 18.63 6.79
CA TRP A 160 0.59 17.38 7.25
C TRP A 160 1.69 16.36 7.50
N ILE A 161 1.71 15.76 8.70
CA ILE A 161 2.64 14.68 9.05
C ILE A 161 1.87 13.37 8.97
N HIS A 162 2.29 12.48 8.08
CA HIS A 162 1.64 11.20 7.84
C HIS A 162 2.36 10.03 8.50
N GLN A 163 3.69 10.10 8.65
CA GLN A 163 4.51 9.00 9.16
C GLN A 163 5.49 9.48 10.22
N TYR A 164 5.62 8.73 11.31
CA TYR A 164 6.54 9.04 12.40
C TYR A 164 7.88 8.31 12.20
N MET A 165 8.73 8.87 11.33
CA MET A 165 10.07 8.34 11.04
C MET A 165 11.14 9.41 11.29
N GLY A 166 12.32 8.98 11.76
CA GLY A 166 13.44 9.89 11.95
C GLY A 166 13.90 10.50 10.63
N CYS A 167 13.71 11.81 10.46
CA CYS A 167 14.15 12.55 9.29
C CYS A 167 14.45 14.01 9.65
N GLN A 168 15.20 14.68 8.78
CA GLN A 168 15.36 16.14 8.76
C GLN A 168 14.87 16.63 7.41
N ALA A 169 14.01 17.64 7.41
CA ALA A 169 13.47 18.24 6.20
C ALA A 169 13.50 19.77 6.32
N GLU A 170 13.86 20.43 5.22
CA GLU A 170 13.70 21.87 5.04
C GLU A 170 12.43 22.08 4.22
N ILE A 171 11.50 22.85 4.74
CA ILE A 171 10.17 23.04 4.16
C ILE A 171 9.92 24.54 4.04
N ASP A 172 9.65 24.98 2.82
CA ASP A 172 9.23 26.34 2.53
C ASP A 172 7.69 26.44 2.67
N LEU A 173 7.25 27.16 3.70
CA LEU A 173 5.84 27.54 3.87
C LEU A 173 5.71 29.00 3.42
N ASN A 174 5.12 29.22 2.25
CA ASN A 174 4.81 30.54 1.69
C ASN A 174 6.01 31.47 1.36
N GLY A 175 7.16 30.92 0.98
CA GLY A 175 8.32 31.72 0.58
C GLY A 175 9.01 32.43 1.75
N GLN A 176 8.82 31.93 2.97
CA GLN A 176 9.54 32.40 4.15
C GLN A 176 10.78 31.53 4.39
N MET A 177 11.85 31.81 3.64
CA MET A 177 13.22 31.37 3.93
C MET A 177 14.09 32.55 4.33
#